data_AF-A0A3R8T0Y7-F1
#
_entry.id   AF-A0A3R8T0Y7-F1
#
_cell.length_a   1.000
_cell.length_b   1.000
_cell.length_c   1.000
_cell.angle_alpha   90.00
_cell.angle_beta   90.00
_cell.angle_gamma   90.00
#
_symmetry.space_group_name_H-M   'P 1'
#
loop_
_entity.id
_entity.type
_entity.pdbx_description
1 polymer ?
#
loop_
_entity_poly.entity_id
_entity_poly.type
_entity_poly.pdbx_seq_one_letter_code
_entity_poly.pdbx_strand_id
1 'polypeptide(L)'
;MTADQAPSAVRGDDAVTLEFLMRRMRQKSDFPTLGASVSRIQAMSEAENESLSRLCDEILKDVALTQKLLRVVNTAYYRRAGSDSISTVSRAVTLIGVAGIRNLALSLMLVEHMQDKQHAQQLKEEFLRTVMAGTLASELAGSPAQAEQAFIESLFRNLGRLLVEFYLPEDAHEIRRLINRQDNGDAAMGEAEASRKVLGMGLQQLGVAVGKTWNLPDTMLYAMVAPTGGVPTRSLAARPERALWWASLANEAADTMLWSEPSELGARLQSLGKQYAVALNLPPEALQEAAARARKRLTELTQVIKLDVPRDSPAERLLEAYYVDAPNAGGEDGPTAEALGLAMPDADGALIVLEAEPPPVDAVGILTSGIQDIANSMVDSFKLNDVLQMILETVYRALDCRRVIFCLRDARSAQLVGRIGLGEGGEALKGMFKVPLKVAEGAPVDLFSAVCVKGVDTLIADASVPAVASRLPPWFGERVQAPTFLLLPMSMKRQGQDMVLGLIYADKGQAESLLITEKELSLLRTLRNQAVMAFKQTAGG
;
A
#
# COMPACT_ATOMS: atom_id res chain seq x y z
N MET A 1 11.65 30.72 -32.88
CA MET A 1 12.15 29.97 -34.06
C MET A 1 13.54 29.49 -33.68
N THR A 2 13.80 28.22 -33.46
CA THR A 2 13.47 27.04 -34.29
C THR A 2 13.35 25.74 -33.46
N ALA A 3 12.43 24.89 -33.93
CA ALA A 3 12.35 23.41 -33.85
C ALA A 3 12.24 22.80 -32.44
N ASP A 4 11.05 22.43 -31.95
CA ASP A 4 10.23 21.28 -32.38
C ASP A 4 11.02 19.97 -32.32
N GLN A 5 11.01 19.34 -31.14
CA GLN A 5 11.37 17.93 -30.97
C GLN A 5 10.23 17.26 -30.20
N ALA A 6 9.25 16.81 -30.97
CA ALA A 6 8.32 15.77 -30.55
C ALA A 6 9.10 14.52 -30.08
N PRO A 7 8.57 13.72 -29.14
CA PRO A 7 9.19 12.47 -28.74
C PRO A 7 9.34 11.55 -29.97
N SER A 8 10.53 11.00 -30.15
CA SER A 8 10.90 10.19 -31.32
C SER A 8 9.85 9.12 -31.59
N ALA A 9 9.31 9.10 -32.80
CA ALA A 9 8.44 8.04 -33.30
C ALA A 9 9.10 6.67 -33.02
N VAL A 10 8.34 5.78 -32.38
CA VAL A 10 8.71 4.38 -32.16
C VAL A 10 9.13 3.79 -33.50
N ARG A 11 10.40 3.37 -33.64
CA ARG A 11 10.87 2.69 -34.85
C ARG A 11 10.08 1.38 -34.98
N GLY A 12 9.68 0.99 -36.19
CA GLY A 12 8.82 -0.19 -36.40
C GLY A 12 9.29 -1.47 -35.71
N ASP A 13 10.60 -1.64 -35.55
CA ASP A 13 11.22 -2.78 -34.85
C ASP A 13 11.00 -2.76 -33.33
N ASP A 14 10.92 -1.58 -32.71
CA ASP A 14 10.69 -1.44 -31.26
C ASP A 14 9.26 -1.86 -30.88
N ALA A 15 8.28 -1.61 -31.76
CA ALA A 15 6.89 -1.99 -31.53
C ALA A 15 6.70 -3.52 -31.61
N VAL A 16 7.35 -4.17 -32.58
CA VAL A 16 7.34 -5.64 -32.71
C VAL A 16 8.04 -6.30 -31.52
N THR A 17 9.18 -5.74 -31.10
CA THR A 17 9.93 -6.20 -29.93
C THR A 17 9.09 -6.07 -28.65
N LEU A 18 8.43 -4.92 -28.45
CA LEU A 18 7.53 -4.70 -27.33
C LEU A 18 6.38 -5.72 -27.30
N GLU A 19 5.73 -5.96 -28.45
CA GLU A 19 4.63 -6.91 -28.56
C GLU A 19 5.08 -8.33 -28.19
N PHE A 20 6.26 -8.74 -28.64
CA PHE A 20 6.86 -10.01 -28.28
C PHE A 20 7.12 -10.14 -26.77
N LEU A 21 7.74 -9.14 -26.14
CA LEU A 21 7.99 -9.11 -24.69
C LEU A 21 6.68 -9.09 -23.90
N MET A 22 5.71 -8.29 -24.32
CA MET A 22 4.35 -8.22 -23.74
C MET A 22 3.63 -9.57 -23.80
N ARG A 23 3.75 -10.29 -24.92
CA ARG A 23 3.18 -11.63 -25.06
C ARG A 23 3.81 -12.62 -24.09
N ARG A 24 5.15 -12.59 -23.92
CA ARG A 24 5.85 -13.43 -22.93
C ARG A 24 5.41 -13.13 -21.50
N MET A 25 5.28 -11.84 -21.15
CA MET A 25 4.82 -11.43 -19.81
C MET A 25 3.36 -11.84 -19.53
N ARG A 26 2.45 -11.67 -20.50
CA ARG A 26 1.02 -12.03 -20.36
C ARG A 26 0.77 -13.53 -20.21
N GLN A 27 1.73 -14.39 -20.55
CA GLN A 27 1.62 -15.84 -20.33
C GLN A 27 1.71 -16.21 -18.84
N LYS A 28 2.21 -15.31 -17.99
CA LYS A 28 2.15 -15.45 -16.52
C LYS A 28 0.82 -14.87 -16.02
N SER A 29 0.02 -15.68 -15.34
CA SER A 29 -1.34 -15.34 -14.87
C SER A 29 -1.42 -14.08 -14.02
N ASP A 30 -0.33 -13.70 -13.38
CA ASP A 30 -0.29 -12.62 -12.41
C ASP A 30 -0.06 -11.26 -13.08
N PHE A 31 0.48 -11.23 -14.31
CA PHE A 31 0.70 -9.99 -15.06
C PHE A 31 -0.60 -9.28 -15.45
N PRO A 32 -1.61 -9.96 -16.04
CA PRO A 32 -2.91 -9.34 -16.32
C PRO A 32 -3.64 -8.89 -15.04
N THR A 33 -3.51 -9.65 -13.96
CA THR A 33 -4.15 -9.37 -12.66
C THR A 33 -3.58 -8.10 -12.03
N LEU A 34 -2.25 -7.97 -12.01
CA LEU A 34 -1.54 -6.78 -11.55
C LEU A 34 -1.92 -5.55 -12.39
N GLY A 35 -1.91 -5.67 -13.73
CA GLY A 35 -2.30 -4.57 -14.62
C GLY A 35 -3.74 -4.11 -14.40
N ALA A 36 -4.66 -5.03 -14.15
CA ALA A 36 -6.06 -4.70 -13.86
C ALA A 36 -6.21 -3.99 -12.50
N SER A 37 -5.49 -4.41 -11.46
CA SER A 37 -5.51 -3.78 -10.14
C SER A 37 -4.89 -2.38 -10.16
N VAL A 38 -3.76 -2.20 -10.87
CA VAL A 38 -3.12 -0.89 -11.09
C VAL A 38 -4.08 0.06 -11.82
N SER A 39 -4.72 -0.42 -12.90
CA SER A 39 -5.67 0.38 -13.68
C SER A 39 -6.91 0.77 -12.88
N ARG A 40 -7.43 -0.11 -12.02
CA ARG A 40 -8.58 0.19 -11.15
C ARG A 40 -8.24 1.26 -10.11
N ILE A 41 -7.13 1.10 -9.40
CA ILE A 41 -6.66 2.09 -8.41
C ILE A 41 -6.42 3.45 -9.07
N GLN A 42 -5.90 3.48 -10.29
CA GLN A 42 -5.66 4.71 -11.04
C GLN A 42 -6.96 5.40 -11.48
N ALA A 43 -7.90 4.65 -12.07
CA ALA A 43 -9.18 5.18 -12.55
C ALA A 43 -10.03 5.83 -11.43
N MET A 44 -9.83 5.40 -10.18
CA MET A 44 -10.54 5.91 -9.02
C MET A 44 -9.99 7.24 -8.50
N SER A 45 -8.80 7.64 -8.94
CA SER A 45 -8.11 8.84 -8.47
C SER A 45 -8.37 10.10 -9.30
N GLU A 46 -8.89 9.97 -10.53
CA GLU A 46 -9.12 11.11 -11.44
C GLU A 46 -10.43 11.86 -11.15
N ALA A 47 -11.30 11.32 -10.27
CA ALA A 47 -12.53 11.97 -9.84
C ALA A 47 -12.31 12.74 -8.51
N GLU A 48 -12.04 14.04 -8.60
CA GLU A 48 -11.58 14.89 -7.49
C GLU A 48 -12.48 15.01 -6.23
N ASN A 49 -13.71 14.49 -6.22
CA ASN A 49 -14.64 14.66 -5.07
C ASN A 49 -15.30 13.39 -4.52
N GLU A 50 -15.11 12.21 -5.14
CA GLU A 50 -15.71 10.92 -4.68
C GLU A 50 -14.66 9.82 -4.41
N SER A 51 -13.36 10.14 -4.46
CA SER A 51 -12.26 9.17 -4.58
C SER A 51 -11.79 8.51 -3.28
N LEU A 52 -11.99 9.15 -2.12
CA LEU A 52 -11.51 8.62 -0.82
C LEU A 52 -12.19 7.29 -0.49
N SER A 53 -13.53 7.26 -0.52
CA SER A 53 -14.26 6.10 -0.06
C SER A 53 -14.01 4.89 -0.97
N ARG A 54 -14.03 5.12 -2.29
CA ARG A 54 -13.74 4.09 -3.28
C ARG A 54 -12.32 3.53 -3.11
N LEU A 55 -11.31 4.38 -2.93
CA LEU A 55 -9.92 3.92 -2.75
C LEU A 55 -9.78 3.04 -1.50
N CYS A 56 -10.38 3.46 -0.37
CA CYS A 56 -10.42 2.64 0.84
C CYS A 56 -11.10 1.30 0.56
N ASP A 57 -12.25 1.28 -0.12
CA ASP A 57 -12.99 0.06 -0.41
C ASP A 57 -12.20 -0.93 -1.27
N GLU A 58 -11.43 -0.44 -2.25
CA GLU A 58 -10.60 -1.30 -3.09
C GLU A 58 -9.41 -1.89 -2.32
N ILE A 59 -8.75 -1.09 -1.48
CA ILE A 59 -7.66 -1.58 -0.61
C ILE A 59 -8.20 -2.62 0.37
N LEU A 60 -9.37 -2.37 0.97
CA LEU A 60 -10.01 -3.25 1.95
C LEU A 60 -10.48 -4.59 1.38
N LYS A 61 -10.62 -4.73 0.05
CA LYS A 61 -10.90 -6.05 -0.57
C LYS A 61 -9.75 -7.03 -0.39
N ASP A 62 -8.52 -6.52 -0.23
CA ASP A 62 -7.34 -7.34 0.01
C ASP A 62 -6.86 -7.13 1.45
N VAL A 63 -7.14 -8.14 2.29
CA VAL A 63 -6.80 -8.13 3.71
C VAL A 63 -5.27 -8.14 3.92
N ALA A 64 -4.50 -8.80 3.06
CA ALA A 64 -3.05 -8.86 3.18
C ALA A 64 -2.41 -7.52 2.82
N LEU A 65 -2.84 -6.92 1.71
CA LEU A 65 -2.44 -5.57 1.28
C LEU A 65 -2.80 -4.53 2.34
N THR A 66 -4.02 -4.57 2.86
CA THR A 66 -4.49 -3.66 3.92
C THR A 66 -3.61 -3.73 5.17
N GLN A 67 -3.30 -4.94 5.63
CA GLN A 67 -2.48 -5.15 6.83
C GLN A 67 -1.03 -4.70 6.63
N LYS A 68 -0.46 -4.89 5.43
CA LYS A 68 0.88 -4.39 5.09
C LYS A 68 0.89 -2.88 4.95
N LEU A 69 -0.13 -2.30 4.31
CA LEU A 69 -0.28 -0.86 4.17
C LEU A 69 -0.33 -0.18 5.53
N LEU A 70 -1.18 -0.65 6.44
CA LEU A 70 -1.28 -0.11 7.79
C LEU A 70 0.00 -0.28 8.59
N ARG A 71 0.69 -1.41 8.43
CA ARG A 71 2.01 -1.62 9.04
C ARG A 71 3.04 -0.60 8.55
N VAL A 72 3.07 -0.35 7.24
CA VAL A 72 3.98 0.65 6.64
C VAL A 72 3.62 2.06 7.09
N VAL A 73 2.34 2.41 7.12
CA VAL A 73 1.83 3.71 7.61
C VAL A 73 2.11 3.93 9.11
N ASN A 74 2.30 2.87 9.89
CA ASN A 74 2.66 2.96 11.31
C ASN A 74 4.17 3.00 11.57
N THR A 75 5.01 3.00 10.54
CA THR A 75 6.45 3.21 10.69
C THR A 75 6.75 4.64 11.16
N ALA A 76 7.94 4.83 11.75
CA ALA A 76 8.37 6.13 12.29
C ALA A 76 8.38 7.27 11.26
N TYR A 77 8.37 6.93 9.96
CA TYR A 77 8.34 7.89 8.86
C TYR A 77 6.98 8.59 8.70
N TYR A 78 5.88 7.85 8.79
CA TYR A 78 4.53 8.37 8.61
C TYR A 78 3.89 8.81 9.93
N ARG A 79 4.42 8.33 11.07
CA ARG A 79 4.03 8.80 12.39
C ARG A 79 4.62 10.17 12.68
N ARG A 80 3.77 11.13 13.06
CA ARG A 80 4.25 12.38 13.69
C ARG A 80 4.69 12.06 15.12
N ALA A 81 5.80 12.64 15.57
CA ALA A 81 6.28 12.44 16.93
C ALA A 81 5.16 12.75 17.95
N GLY A 82 4.75 11.74 18.73
CA GLY A 82 3.67 11.86 19.71
C GLY A 82 2.26 11.46 19.25
N SER A 83 2.04 10.98 18.02
CA SER A 83 0.72 10.46 17.59
C SER A 83 0.57 8.96 17.85
N ASP A 84 -0.63 8.55 18.27
CA ASP A 84 -1.08 7.15 18.41
C ASP A 84 -0.97 6.38 17.08
N SER A 85 -0.94 5.04 17.15
CA SER A 85 -0.88 4.15 15.98
C SER A 85 -2.17 4.24 15.13
N ILE A 86 -2.01 4.42 13.82
CA ILE A 86 -3.08 4.50 12.84
C ILE A 86 -3.62 3.11 12.56
N SER A 87 -4.86 2.86 12.93
CA SER A 87 -5.48 1.54 12.78
C SER A 87 -6.47 1.44 11.63
N THR A 88 -6.79 2.51 10.89
CA THR A 88 -7.70 2.50 9.73
C THR A 88 -7.05 3.13 8.47
N VAL A 89 -7.32 2.57 7.29
CA VAL A 89 -6.96 3.06 5.95
C VAL A 89 -7.59 4.42 5.75
N SER A 90 -8.84 4.62 6.18
CA SER A 90 -9.51 5.93 6.11
C SER A 90 -8.74 7.00 6.89
N ARG A 91 -8.28 6.69 8.11
CA ARG A 91 -7.40 7.59 8.89
C ARG A 91 -6.03 7.77 8.25
N ALA A 92 -5.46 6.72 7.67
CA ALA A 92 -4.22 6.77 6.92
C ALA A 92 -4.32 7.74 5.74
N VAL A 93 -5.43 7.72 4.98
CA VAL A 93 -5.65 8.64 3.86
C VAL A 93 -5.85 10.08 4.35
N THR A 94 -6.55 10.30 5.47
CA THR A 94 -6.71 11.65 6.04
C THR A 94 -5.38 12.26 6.49
N LEU A 95 -4.44 11.43 6.96
CA LEU A 95 -3.13 11.89 7.45
C LEU A 95 -2.06 12.00 6.36
N ILE A 96 -2.07 11.08 5.39
CA ILE A 96 -1.04 10.95 4.34
C ILE A 96 -1.51 11.58 3.02
N GLY A 97 -2.81 11.58 2.76
CA GLY A 97 -3.42 12.01 1.50
C GLY A 97 -3.79 10.85 0.59
N VAL A 98 -4.78 11.08 -0.29
CA VAL A 98 -5.29 10.09 -1.26
C VAL A 98 -4.18 9.63 -2.21
N ALA A 99 -3.32 10.56 -2.64
CA ALA A 99 -2.16 10.25 -3.47
C ALA A 99 -1.22 9.28 -2.74
N GLY A 100 -0.78 9.60 -1.51
CA GLY A 100 0.21 8.78 -0.81
C GLY A 100 -0.27 7.37 -0.51
N ILE A 101 -1.53 7.21 -0.11
CA ILE A 101 -2.10 5.88 0.11
C ILE A 101 -2.25 5.10 -1.20
N ARG A 102 -2.69 5.75 -2.28
CA ARG A 102 -2.77 5.14 -3.62
C ARG A 102 -1.39 4.62 -4.04
N ASN A 103 -0.38 5.48 -3.93
CA ASN A 103 0.96 5.20 -4.41
C ASN A 103 1.65 4.12 -3.57
N LEU A 104 1.39 4.08 -2.26
CA LEU A 104 1.86 3.03 -1.35
C LEU A 104 1.16 1.69 -1.62
N ALA A 105 -0.15 1.70 -1.86
CA ALA A 105 -0.92 0.49 -2.21
C ALA A 105 -0.43 -0.11 -3.53
N LEU A 106 -0.16 0.72 -4.55
CA LEU A 106 0.45 0.27 -5.82
C LEU A 106 1.83 -0.37 -5.59
N SER A 107 2.65 0.24 -4.73
CA SER A 107 3.98 -0.27 -4.38
C SER A 107 3.90 -1.63 -3.69
N LEU A 108 2.97 -1.80 -2.75
CA LEU A 108 2.79 -3.05 -2.02
C LEU A 108 2.17 -4.16 -2.87
N MET A 109 1.24 -3.83 -3.77
CA MET A 109 0.67 -4.82 -4.70
C MET A 109 1.72 -5.38 -5.66
N LEU A 110 2.64 -4.54 -6.13
CA LEU A 110 3.79 -5.01 -6.91
C LEU A 110 4.55 -6.10 -6.14
N VAL A 111 4.85 -5.85 -4.86
CA VAL A 111 5.58 -6.78 -3.98
C VAL A 111 4.83 -8.08 -3.72
N GLU A 112 3.51 -8.04 -3.57
CA GLU A 112 2.71 -9.23 -3.25
C GLU A 112 2.61 -10.20 -4.43
N HIS A 113 2.52 -9.68 -5.65
CA HIS A 113 2.48 -10.50 -6.86
C HIS A 113 3.86 -11.03 -7.26
N MET A 114 4.91 -10.71 -6.51
CA MET A 114 6.32 -11.02 -6.78
C MET A 114 6.84 -12.30 -6.07
N GLN A 115 5.99 -13.14 -5.46
CA GLN A 115 6.42 -14.26 -4.60
C GLN A 115 6.72 -15.62 -5.29
N ASP A 116 7.27 -15.65 -6.51
CA ASP A 116 7.67 -16.91 -7.15
C ASP A 116 9.06 -17.40 -6.69
N LYS A 117 9.16 -18.70 -6.32
CA LYS A 117 10.19 -19.26 -5.42
C LYS A 117 11.55 -19.52 -6.10
N GLN A 118 11.67 -19.47 -7.42
CA GLN A 118 12.93 -19.81 -8.13
C GLN A 118 13.95 -18.65 -8.25
N HIS A 119 13.51 -17.39 -8.20
CA HIS A 119 14.38 -16.20 -8.35
C HIS A 119 14.16 -15.16 -7.24
N ALA A 120 13.58 -15.60 -6.12
CA ALA A 120 13.15 -14.73 -5.04
C ALA A 120 14.29 -13.88 -4.47
N GLN A 121 15.54 -14.36 -4.50
CA GLN A 121 16.67 -13.60 -3.95
C GLN A 121 17.06 -12.41 -4.82
N GLN A 122 17.24 -12.60 -6.13
CA GLN A 122 17.58 -11.50 -7.04
C GLN A 122 16.45 -10.47 -7.10
N LEU A 123 15.21 -10.94 -7.06
CA LEU A 123 14.03 -10.10 -7.03
C LEU A 123 13.92 -9.27 -5.74
N LYS A 124 14.25 -9.88 -4.59
CA LYS A 124 14.34 -9.18 -3.30
C LYS A 124 15.42 -8.10 -3.33
N GLU A 125 16.60 -8.41 -3.88
CA GLU A 125 17.69 -7.45 -4.04
C GLU A 125 17.26 -6.27 -4.91
N GLU A 126 16.63 -6.53 -6.06
CA GLU A 126 16.12 -5.49 -6.94
C GLU A 126 15.05 -4.63 -6.27
N PHE A 127 14.14 -5.29 -5.54
CA PHE A 127 13.10 -4.62 -4.79
C PHE A 127 13.69 -3.70 -3.72
N LEU A 128 14.64 -4.17 -2.91
CA LEU A 128 15.28 -3.39 -1.87
C LEU A 128 16.05 -2.20 -2.44
N ARG A 129 16.75 -2.40 -3.56
CA ARG A 129 17.41 -1.31 -4.30
C ARG A 129 16.40 -0.27 -4.79
N THR A 130 15.28 -0.72 -5.34
CA THR A 130 14.21 0.15 -5.85
C THR A 130 13.56 0.96 -4.72
N VAL A 131 13.29 0.34 -3.56
CA VAL A 131 12.77 1.04 -2.38
C VAL A 131 13.81 1.99 -1.77
N MET A 132 15.09 1.62 -1.75
CA MET A 132 16.18 2.51 -1.34
C MET A 132 16.21 3.76 -2.22
N ALA A 133 16.14 3.61 -3.55
CA ALA A 133 16.10 4.73 -4.48
C ALA A 133 14.88 5.63 -4.24
N GLY A 134 13.71 5.05 -3.95
CA GLY A 134 12.53 5.83 -3.54
C GLY A 134 12.77 6.60 -2.24
N THR A 135 13.33 5.93 -1.24
CA THR A 135 13.57 6.50 0.10
C THR A 135 14.59 7.62 0.06
N LEU A 136 15.67 7.46 -0.72
CA LEU A 136 16.66 8.50 -0.98
C LEU A 136 16.04 9.73 -1.66
N ALA A 137 15.25 9.52 -2.72
CA ALA A 137 14.58 10.62 -3.42
C ALA A 137 13.66 11.40 -2.47
N SER A 138 12.97 10.68 -1.59
CA SER A 138 12.11 11.23 -0.55
C SER A 138 12.87 12.03 0.51
N GLU A 139 14.00 11.53 0.99
CA GLU A 139 14.85 12.18 2.01
C GLU A 139 15.51 13.47 1.52
N LEU A 140 15.72 13.54 0.20
CA LEU A 140 16.34 14.66 -0.45
C LEU A 140 15.32 15.76 -0.87
N ALA A 141 14.02 15.45 -0.80
CA ALA A 141 12.97 16.38 -1.15
C ALA A 141 12.78 17.47 -0.07
N GLY A 142 12.43 18.68 -0.50
CA GLY A 142 12.31 19.85 0.39
C GLY A 142 10.99 19.97 1.14
N SER A 143 9.97 19.15 0.81
CA SER A 143 8.68 19.15 1.49
C SER A 143 8.05 17.75 1.51
N PRO A 144 7.13 17.44 2.45
CA PRO A 144 6.48 16.13 2.53
C PRO A 144 5.74 15.73 1.25
N ALA A 145 5.04 16.66 0.59
CA ALA A 145 4.35 16.39 -0.68
C ALA A 145 5.32 16.08 -1.83
N GLN A 146 6.46 16.79 -1.88
CA GLN A 146 7.51 16.49 -2.86
C GLN A 146 8.23 15.18 -2.55
N ALA A 147 8.38 14.84 -1.27
CA ALA A 147 9.01 13.62 -0.81
C ALA A 147 8.22 12.39 -1.25
N GLU A 148 6.90 12.43 -1.05
CA GLU A 148 5.99 11.40 -1.52
C GLU A 148 6.08 11.25 -3.04
N GLN A 149 5.92 12.34 -3.79
CA GLN A 149 6.00 12.30 -5.26
C GLN A 149 7.34 11.75 -5.74
N ALA A 150 8.46 12.21 -5.17
CA ALA A 150 9.81 11.79 -5.54
C ALA A 150 10.06 10.29 -5.25
N PHE A 151 9.51 9.75 -4.16
CA PHE A 151 9.58 8.33 -3.86
C PHE A 151 8.99 7.48 -5.00
N ILE A 152 7.84 7.90 -5.50
CA ILE A 152 7.04 7.15 -6.47
C ILE A 152 7.63 7.26 -7.86
N GLU A 153 8.03 8.46 -8.25
CA GLU A 153 8.72 8.69 -9.52
C GLU A 153 9.98 7.84 -9.61
N SER A 154 10.73 7.75 -8.51
CA SER A 154 11.91 6.88 -8.40
C SER A 154 11.56 5.39 -8.44
N LEU A 155 10.47 4.96 -7.79
CA LEU A 155 9.99 3.58 -7.84
C LEU A 155 9.59 3.17 -9.27
N PHE A 156 8.72 3.94 -9.93
CA PHE A 156 8.22 3.63 -11.27
C PHE A 156 9.30 3.76 -12.34
N ARG A 157 10.33 4.58 -12.13
CA ARG A 157 11.51 4.59 -12.99
C ARG A 157 12.21 3.23 -13.06
N ASN A 158 12.09 2.41 -12.02
CA ASN A 158 12.62 1.05 -11.96
C ASN A 158 11.62 -0.02 -12.41
N LEU A 159 10.42 0.35 -12.86
CA LEU A 159 9.39 -0.61 -13.27
C LEU A 159 9.91 -1.57 -14.35
N GLY A 160 10.64 -1.07 -15.34
CA GLY A 160 11.21 -1.92 -16.39
C GLY A 160 12.19 -2.98 -15.87
N ARG A 161 13.02 -2.63 -14.88
CA ARG A 161 13.97 -3.54 -14.24
C ARG A 161 13.21 -4.62 -13.47
N LEU A 162 12.24 -4.21 -12.64
CA LEU A 162 11.36 -5.13 -11.90
C LEU A 162 10.60 -6.10 -12.81
N LEU A 163 10.06 -5.61 -13.94
CA LEU A 163 9.34 -6.44 -14.90
C LEU A 163 10.24 -7.50 -15.55
N VAL A 164 11.48 -7.14 -15.88
CA VAL A 164 12.44 -8.08 -16.48
C VAL A 164 12.93 -9.11 -15.47
N GLU A 165 13.30 -8.68 -14.25
CA GLU A 165 13.68 -9.61 -13.18
C GLU A 165 12.60 -10.64 -12.89
N PHE A 166 11.33 -10.23 -12.94
CA PHE A 166 10.22 -11.10 -12.58
C PHE A 166 9.71 -11.97 -13.73
N TYR A 167 9.40 -11.35 -14.87
CA TYR A 167 8.74 -12.06 -15.97
C TYR A 167 9.73 -12.65 -16.98
N LEU A 168 10.98 -12.19 -16.98
CA LEU A 168 12.01 -12.54 -17.96
C LEU A 168 13.37 -12.85 -17.26
N PRO A 169 13.41 -13.74 -16.26
CA PRO A 169 14.57 -13.92 -15.38
C PRO A 169 15.84 -14.35 -16.13
N GLU A 170 15.72 -15.20 -17.15
CA GLU A 170 16.84 -15.62 -18.01
C GLU A 170 17.47 -14.43 -18.75
N ASP A 171 16.62 -13.53 -19.27
CA ASP A 171 17.06 -12.32 -19.94
C ASP A 171 17.72 -11.36 -18.92
N ALA A 172 17.17 -11.25 -17.71
CA ALA A 172 17.76 -10.47 -16.61
C ALA A 172 19.15 -10.99 -16.24
N HIS A 173 19.32 -12.30 -16.12
CA HIS A 173 20.61 -12.96 -15.87
C HIS A 173 21.62 -12.67 -16.97
N GLU A 174 21.21 -12.72 -18.25
CA GLU A 174 22.10 -12.42 -19.36
C GLU A 174 22.53 -10.94 -19.38
N ILE A 175 21.61 -10.00 -19.09
CA ILE A 175 21.93 -8.58 -18.96
C ILE A 175 22.98 -8.37 -17.87
N ARG A 176 22.78 -8.94 -16.67
CA ARG A 176 23.77 -8.87 -15.58
C ARG A 176 25.11 -9.45 -15.98
N ARG A 177 25.11 -10.61 -16.67
CA ARG A 177 26.34 -11.25 -17.15
C ARG A 177 27.11 -10.34 -18.10
N LEU A 178 26.44 -9.64 -19.01
CA LEU A 178 27.08 -8.69 -19.93
C LEU A 178 27.63 -7.45 -19.23
N ILE A 179 26.92 -6.92 -18.22
CA ILE A 179 27.39 -5.79 -17.41
C ILE A 179 28.65 -6.19 -16.60
N ASN A 180 28.66 -7.39 -16.04
CA ASN A 180 29.75 -7.89 -15.19
C ASN A 180 30.93 -8.48 -15.97
N ARG A 181 30.83 -8.61 -17.31
CA ARG A 181 31.95 -9.07 -18.14
C ARG A 181 33.01 -7.98 -18.21
N GLN A 182 34.07 -8.16 -17.43
CA GLN A 182 35.36 -7.50 -17.62
C GLN A 182 36.26 -8.41 -18.45
N ASP A 183 36.02 -8.52 -19.76
CA ASP A 183 36.95 -9.24 -20.65
C ASP A 183 37.95 -8.24 -21.27
N ASN A 184 39.24 -8.49 -21.04
CA ASN A 184 40.39 -8.08 -21.85
C ASN A 184 40.36 -6.69 -22.52
N GLY A 185 40.16 -5.63 -21.75
CA GLY A 185 40.45 -4.25 -22.20
C GLY A 185 39.33 -3.53 -22.96
N ASP A 186 38.15 -4.13 -23.10
CA ASP A 186 36.95 -3.43 -23.56
C ASP A 186 36.31 -2.61 -22.42
N ALA A 187 35.71 -1.47 -22.76
CA ALA A 187 35.02 -0.62 -21.79
C ALA A 187 33.80 -1.36 -21.20
N ALA A 188 33.57 -1.18 -19.89
CA ALA A 188 32.42 -1.78 -19.21
C ALA A 188 31.10 -1.39 -19.90
N MET A 189 30.29 -2.39 -20.26
CA MET A 189 29.02 -2.19 -20.96
C MET A 189 27.96 -1.63 -19.99
N GLY A 190 27.34 -0.50 -20.34
CA GLY A 190 26.26 0.08 -19.54
C GLY A 190 24.96 -0.73 -19.61
N GLU A 191 24.12 -0.64 -18.57
CA GLU A 191 22.84 -1.37 -18.48
C GLU A 191 21.92 -1.13 -19.69
N ALA A 192 21.87 0.11 -20.18
CA ALA A 192 21.06 0.47 -21.35
C ALA A 192 21.54 -0.22 -22.64
N GLU A 193 22.84 -0.48 -22.76
CA GLU A 193 23.42 -1.19 -23.92
C GLU A 193 23.21 -2.70 -23.79
N ALA A 194 23.47 -3.27 -22.61
CA ALA A 194 23.24 -4.68 -22.31
C ALA A 194 21.77 -5.07 -22.52
N SER A 195 20.83 -4.27 -22.00
CA SER A 195 19.39 -4.49 -22.19
C SER A 195 18.97 -4.43 -23.65
N ARG A 196 19.45 -3.44 -24.42
CA ARG A 196 19.20 -3.39 -25.87
C ARG A 196 19.73 -4.62 -26.61
N LYS A 197 20.89 -5.15 -26.21
CA LYS A 197 21.50 -6.33 -26.83
C LYS A 197 20.71 -7.61 -26.54
N VAL A 198 20.15 -7.75 -25.34
CA VAL A 198 19.41 -8.96 -24.92
C VAL A 198 17.93 -8.89 -25.30
N LEU A 199 17.28 -7.77 -24.99
CA LEU A 199 15.83 -7.61 -25.13
C LEU A 199 15.41 -6.91 -26.43
N GLY A 200 16.36 -6.31 -27.17
CA GLY A 200 16.07 -5.45 -28.31
C GLY A 200 15.65 -4.02 -27.94
N MET A 201 15.45 -3.72 -26.65
CA MET A 201 15.10 -2.39 -26.15
C MET A 201 15.64 -2.12 -24.74
N GLY A 202 15.67 -0.86 -24.33
CA GLY A 202 16.12 -0.49 -22.98
C GLY A 202 15.07 -0.77 -21.90
N LEU A 203 15.52 -1.10 -20.68
CA LEU A 203 14.62 -1.36 -19.54
C LEU A 203 13.67 -0.20 -19.26
N GLN A 204 14.15 1.05 -19.31
CA GLN A 204 13.31 2.23 -19.13
C GLN A 204 12.24 2.37 -20.23
N GLN A 205 12.59 2.06 -21.48
CA GLN A 205 11.64 2.08 -22.60
C GLN A 205 10.54 1.03 -22.41
N LEU A 206 10.93 -0.18 -21.98
CA LEU A 206 10.01 -1.26 -21.62
C LEU A 206 9.06 -0.84 -20.49
N GLY A 207 9.60 -0.26 -19.41
CA GLY A 207 8.82 0.23 -18.27
C GLY A 207 7.77 1.27 -18.69
N VAL A 208 8.16 2.29 -19.48
CA VAL A 208 7.24 3.31 -20.00
C VAL A 208 6.18 2.71 -20.91
N ALA A 209 6.54 1.76 -21.77
CA ALA A 209 5.61 1.10 -22.68
C ALA A 209 4.56 0.25 -21.93
N VAL A 210 4.97 -0.46 -20.89
CA VAL A 210 4.05 -1.19 -20.01
C VAL A 210 3.19 -0.21 -19.20
N GLY A 211 3.78 0.86 -18.68
CA GLY A 211 3.05 1.94 -18.00
C GLY A 211 1.94 2.56 -18.85
N LYS A 212 2.18 2.77 -20.16
CA LYS A 212 1.15 3.21 -21.11
C LYS A 212 0.01 2.18 -21.23
N THR A 213 0.34 0.90 -21.25
CA THR A 213 -0.65 -0.19 -21.32
C THR A 213 -1.48 -0.27 -20.03
N TRP A 214 -0.90 0.12 -18.89
CA TRP A 214 -1.59 0.23 -17.59
C TRP A 214 -2.30 1.58 -17.38
N ASN A 215 -2.33 2.43 -18.42
CA ASN A 215 -2.97 3.76 -18.37
C ASN A 215 -2.43 4.65 -17.23
N LEU A 216 -1.12 4.62 -17.00
CA LEU A 216 -0.47 5.54 -16.05
C LEU A 216 -0.55 7.00 -16.55
N PRO A 217 -0.68 7.99 -15.65
CA PRO A 217 -0.72 9.40 -16.03
C PRO A 217 0.51 9.84 -16.82
N ASP A 218 0.33 10.75 -17.78
CA ASP A 218 1.44 11.33 -18.56
C ASP A 218 2.53 11.95 -17.68
N THR A 219 2.14 12.53 -16.54
CA THR A 219 3.08 13.07 -15.55
C THR A 219 3.98 11.99 -14.94
N MET A 220 3.43 10.80 -14.68
CA MET A 220 4.18 9.65 -14.17
C MET A 220 5.03 9.00 -15.27
N LEU A 221 4.46 8.82 -16.47
CA LEU A 221 5.20 8.32 -17.64
C LEU A 221 6.39 9.22 -17.98
N TYR A 222 6.22 10.54 -17.86
CA TYR A 222 7.29 11.51 -18.02
C TYR A 222 8.37 11.33 -16.94
N ALA A 223 7.98 11.13 -15.69
CA ALA A 223 8.92 10.94 -14.57
C ALA A 223 9.72 9.63 -14.65
N MET A 224 9.18 8.61 -15.31
CA MET A 224 9.88 7.34 -15.56
C MET A 224 11.08 7.50 -16.49
N VAL A 225 11.14 8.55 -17.30
CA VAL A 225 12.23 8.80 -18.26
C VAL A 225 13.33 9.62 -17.62
N ALA A 226 14.57 9.12 -17.68
CA ALA A 226 15.74 9.80 -17.16
C ALA A 226 16.12 10.94 -18.12
N PRO A 227 16.52 12.11 -17.60
CA PRO A 227 17.00 13.20 -18.44
C PRO A 227 18.17 12.74 -19.32
N THR A 228 18.15 13.14 -20.59
CA THR A 228 19.27 12.87 -21.51
C THR A 228 20.36 13.92 -21.38
N GLY A 229 21.62 13.49 -21.39
CA GLY A 229 22.79 14.38 -21.30
C GLY A 229 23.41 14.41 -19.90
N GLY A 230 24.49 15.19 -19.75
CA GLY A 230 25.17 15.35 -18.47
C GLY A 230 24.35 16.18 -17.47
N VAL A 231 24.68 16.05 -16.17
CA VAL A 231 24.05 16.83 -15.10
C VAL A 231 24.17 18.33 -15.40
N PRO A 232 23.09 19.12 -15.29
CA PRO A 232 23.13 20.54 -15.65
C PRO A 232 24.10 21.31 -14.75
N THR A 233 24.88 22.20 -15.35
CA THR A 233 25.82 23.07 -14.63
C THR A 233 25.16 24.32 -14.03
N ARG A 234 23.82 24.38 -14.04
CA ARG A 234 23.00 25.49 -13.53
C ARG A 234 22.00 24.98 -12.52
N SER A 235 21.61 25.83 -11.57
CA SER A 235 20.54 25.51 -10.61
C SER A 235 19.19 25.30 -11.30
N LEU A 236 18.51 24.23 -10.91
CA LEU A 236 17.16 23.88 -11.34
C LEU A 236 16.10 24.26 -10.29
N ALA A 237 16.44 25.13 -9.33
CA ALA A 237 15.48 25.62 -8.35
C ALA A 237 14.22 26.16 -9.04
N ALA A 238 13.04 25.77 -8.53
CA ALA A 238 11.72 26.10 -9.09
C ALA A 238 11.44 25.62 -10.53
N ARG A 239 12.27 24.72 -11.10
CA ARG A 239 12.00 24.08 -12.39
C ARG A 239 11.36 22.70 -12.21
N PRO A 240 10.37 22.32 -13.02
CA PRO A 240 9.73 21.00 -12.93
C PRO A 240 10.70 19.86 -13.24
N GLU A 241 11.70 20.09 -14.11
CA GLU A 241 12.74 19.11 -14.45
C GLU A 241 13.65 18.72 -13.27
N ARG A 242 13.65 19.49 -12.17
CA ARG A 242 14.43 19.19 -10.96
C ARG A 242 14.07 17.83 -10.36
N ALA A 243 12.79 17.44 -10.39
CA ALA A 243 12.32 16.16 -9.87
C ALA A 243 12.95 14.96 -10.61
N LEU A 244 13.12 15.08 -11.93
CA LEU A 244 13.76 14.04 -12.74
C LEU A 244 15.22 13.80 -12.35
N TRP A 245 15.94 14.87 -12.01
CA TRP A 245 17.33 14.81 -11.57
C TRP A 245 17.46 14.33 -10.12
N TRP A 246 16.48 14.61 -9.26
CA TRP A 246 16.37 13.97 -7.94
C TRP A 246 16.23 12.46 -8.05
N ALA A 247 15.34 11.99 -8.93
CA ALA A 247 15.16 10.57 -9.18
C ALA A 247 16.44 9.94 -9.78
N SER A 248 17.15 10.63 -10.69
CA SER A 248 18.44 10.13 -11.21
C SER A 248 19.49 9.99 -10.11
N LEU A 249 19.69 11.05 -9.30
CA LEU A 249 20.62 11.02 -8.17
C LEU A 249 20.29 9.89 -7.20
N ALA A 250 19.03 9.72 -6.85
CA ALA A 250 18.61 8.71 -5.88
C ALA A 250 18.81 7.28 -6.40
N ASN A 251 18.60 7.04 -7.70
CA ASN A 251 18.87 5.74 -8.33
C ASN A 251 20.38 5.43 -8.40
N GLU A 252 21.19 6.41 -8.83
CA GLU A 252 22.65 6.26 -8.86
C GLU A 252 23.23 6.07 -7.46
N ALA A 253 22.67 6.75 -6.45
CA ALA A 253 23.07 6.58 -5.06
C ALA A 253 22.67 5.20 -4.52
N ALA A 254 21.47 4.69 -4.85
CA ALA A 254 21.05 3.34 -4.48
C ALA A 254 21.96 2.26 -5.10
N ASP A 255 22.37 2.41 -6.36
CA ASP A 255 23.34 1.52 -7.00
C ASP A 255 24.71 1.61 -6.33
N THR A 256 25.16 2.83 -6.04
CA THR A 256 26.43 3.06 -5.33
C THR A 256 26.41 2.35 -3.98
N MET A 257 25.30 2.41 -3.25
CA MET A 257 25.13 1.75 -1.95
C MET A 257 25.08 0.22 -2.06
N LEU A 258 24.56 -0.33 -3.16
CA LEU A 258 24.44 -1.77 -3.36
C LEU A 258 25.78 -2.41 -3.78
N TRP A 259 26.53 -1.74 -4.65
CA TRP A 259 27.69 -2.32 -5.33
C TRP A 259 29.05 -1.85 -4.83
N SER A 260 29.12 -0.76 -4.04
CA SER A 260 30.41 -0.26 -3.54
C SER A 260 30.82 -0.96 -2.26
N GLU A 261 32.14 -1.12 -2.10
CA GLU A 261 32.69 -1.59 -0.84
C GLU A 261 32.48 -0.56 0.29
N PRO A 262 32.23 -1.01 1.54
CA PRO A 262 31.88 -0.15 2.67
C PRO A 262 32.89 0.97 2.93
N SER A 263 34.19 0.68 2.77
CA SER A 263 35.29 1.64 2.96
C SER A 263 35.30 2.76 1.92
N GLU A 264 34.81 2.49 0.70
CA GLU A 264 34.80 3.44 -0.41
C GLU A 264 33.47 4.21 -0.51
N LEU A 265 32.42 3.68 0.09
CA LEU A 265 31.04 4.16 -0.08
C LEU A 265 30.87 5.63 0.31
N GLY A 266 31.48 6.06 1.43
CA GLY A 266 31.43 7.44 1.88
C GLY A 266 32.01 8.41 0.84
N ALA A 267 33.18 8.08 0.28
CA ALA A 267 33.85 8.89 -0.73
C ALA A 267 33.07 8.92 -2.06
N ARG A 268 32.51 7.78 -2.49
CA ARG A 268 31.70 7.68 -3.71
C ARG A 268 30.41 8.49 -3.61
N LEU A 269 29.69 8.40 -2.49
CA LEU A 269 28.50 9.24 -2.25
C LEU A 269 28.86 10.72 -2.20
N GLN A 270 30.01 11.10 -1.62
CA GLN A 270 30.44 12.49 -1.63
C GLN A 270 30.73 13.00 -3.05
N SER A 271 31.39 12.20 -3.88
CA SER A 271 31.66 12.52 -5.29
C SER A 271 30.36 12.71 -6.07
N LEU A 272 29.41 11.79 -5.90
CA LEU A 272 28.10 11.85 -6.54
C LEU A 272 27.30 13.08 -6.09
N GLY A 273 27.30 13.39 -4.79
CA GLY A 273 26.67 14.60 -4.25
C GLY A 273 27.26 15.87 -4.86
N LYS A 274 28.59 15.94 -5.04
CA LYS A 274 29.27 17.09 -5.69
C LYS A 274 28.87 17.26 -7.16
N GLN A 275 28.73 16.17 -7.91
CA GLN A 275 28.29 16.22 -9.32
C GLN A 275 26.91 16.84 -9.47
N TYR A 276 26.01 16.55 -8.51
CA TYR A 276 24.63 17.03 -8.51
C TYR A 276 24.40 18.33 -7.72
N ALA A 277 25.42 18.82 -7.00
CA ALA A 277 25.33 19.93 -6.06
C ALA A 277 24.73 21.20 -6.68
N VAL A 278 25.23 21.61 -7.85
CA VAL A 278 24.80 22.84 -8.52
C VAL A 278 23.39 22.71 -9.08
N ALA A 279 23.08 21.59 -9.74
CA ALA A 279 21.77 21.35 -10.35
C ALA A 279 20.64 21.32 -9.30
N LEU A 280 20.88 20.62 -8.19
CA LEU A 280 19.85 20.34 -7.19
C LEU A 280 19.91 21.27 -5.97
N ASN A 281 20.86 22.20 -5.93
CA ASN A 281 21.12 23.09 -4.78
C ASN A 281 21.30 22.28 -3.48
N LEU A 282 22.14 21.25 -3.56
CA LEU A 282 22.41 20.31 -2.48
C LEU A 282 23.60 20.78 -1.64
N PRO A 283 23.50 20.76 -0.30
CA PRO A 283 24.67 20.94 0.54
C PRO A 283 25.60 19.72 0.43
N PRO A 284 26.91 19.86 0.71
CA PRO A 284 27.91 18.82 0.46
C PRO A 284 27.64 17.48 1.17
N GLU A 285 26.94 17.51 2.31
CA GLU A 285 26.69 16.34 3.16
C GLU A 285 25.27 15.77 3.00
N ALA A 286 24.37 16.46 2.29
CA ALA A 286 22.95 16.07 2.22
C ALA A 286 22.73 14.64 1.70
N LEU A 287 23.52 14.20 0.72
CA LEU A 287 23.37 12.85 0.17
C LEU A 287 23.81 11.77 1.18
N GLN A 288 24.88 12.02 1.93
CA GLN A 288 25.38 11.08 2.93
C GLN A 288 24.40 10.98 4.11
N GLU A 289 23.88 12.12 4.57
CA GLU A 289 22.87 12.14 5.62
C GLU A 289 21.55 11.49 5.17
N ALA A 290 21.09 11.78 3.95
CA ALA A 290 19.90 11.15 3.37
C ALA A 290 20.09 9.64 3.25
N ALA A 291 21.27 9.17 2.85
CA ALA A 291 21.60 7.75 2.79
C ALA A 291 21.56 7.08 4.16
N ALA A 292 22.11 7.73 5.21
CA ALA A 292 22.04 7.21 6.57
C ALA A 292 20.58 7.06 7.05
N ARG A 293 19.75 8.10 6.86
CA ARG A 293 18.32 8.04 7.23
C ARG A 293 17.55 7.01 6.41
N ALA A 294 17.84 6.90 5.11
CA ALA A 294 17.20 5.94 4.22
C ALA A 294 17.51 4.48 4.59
N ARG A 295 18.74 4.15 5.00
CA ARG A 295 19.09 2.80 5.49
C ARG A 295 18.33 2.40 6.74
N LYS A 296 18.24 3.33 7.70
CA LYS A 296 17.46 3.09 8.93
C LYS A 296 16.01 2.78 8.60
N ARG A 297 15.40 3.59 7.71
CA ARG A 297 14.02 3.37 7.25
C ARG A 297 13.85 2.05 6.51
N LEU A 298 14.80 1.67 5.65
CA LEU A 298 14.73 0.40 4.94
C LEU A 298 14.83 -0.79 5.90
N THR A 299 15.67 -0.68 6.93
CA THR A 299 15.81 -1.69 8.00
C THR A 299 14.52 -1.85 8.80
N GLU A 300 13.89 -0.74 9.19
CA GLU A 300 12.57 -0.79 9.83
C GLU A 300 11.52 -1.43 8.91
N LEU A 301 11.53 -1.07 7.62
CA LEU A 301 10.61 -1.63 6.65
C LEU A 301 10.77 -3.15 6.52
N THR A 302 11.99 -3.67 6.31
CA THR A 302 12.24 -5.11 6.13
C THR A 302 11.81 -5.95 7.32
N GLN A 303 12.01 -5.45 8.54
CA GLN A 303 11.54 -6.09 9.77
C GLN A 303 10.00 -6.15 9.82
N VAL A 304 9.32 -5.09 9.40
CA VAL A 304 7.86 -4.98 9.42
C VAL A 304 7.19 -5.89 8.38
N ILE A 305 7.77 -5.99 7.18
CA ILE A 305 7.27 -6.85 6.11
C ILE A 305 7.78 -8.31 6.22
N LYS A 306 8.58 -8.63 7.25
CA LYS A 306 9.25 -9.93 7.45
C LYS A 306 10.01 -10.39 6.20
N LEU A 307 10.75 -9.47 5.59
CA LEU A 307 11.57 -9.79 4.43
C LEU A 307 12.95 -10.24 4.89
N ASP A 308 13.20 -11.55 4.84
CA ASP A 308 14.52 -12.11 5.14
C ASP A 308 15.50 -11.72 4.03
N VAL A 309 16.54 -10.99 4.42
CA VAL A 309 17.70 -10.63 3.61
C VAL A 309 18.86 -11.57 4.01
N PRO A 310 19.36 -12.42 3.11
CA PRO A 310 20.49 -13.29 3.40
C PRO A 310 21.73 -12.49 3.80
N ARG A 311 22.43 -13.00 4.81
CA ARG A 311 23.78 -12.57 5.18
C ARG A 311 24.70 -12.84 3.98
N ASP A 312 25.56 -11.88 3.66
CA ASP A 312 26.47 -11.85 2.51
C ASP A 312 25.84 -11.55 1.13
N SER A 313 24.56 -11.15 1.09
CA SER A 313 23.96 -10.63 -0.14
C SER A 313 24.29 -9.15 -0.35
N PRO A 314 24.41 -8.65 -1.61
CA PRO A 314 24.59 -7.23 -1.87
C PRO A 314 23.53 -6.35 -1.18
N ALA A 315 22.29 -6.84 -1.07
CA ALA A 315 21.19 -6.12 -0.40
C ALA A 315 21.39 -5.89 1.09
N GLU A 316 22.22 -6.69 1.78
CA GLU A 316 22.57 -6.45 3.19
C GLU A 316 23.24 -5.08 3.37
N ARG A 317 24.01 -4.62 2.37
CA ARG A 317 24.70 -3.32 2.38
C ARG A 317 23.73 -2.12 2.41
N LEU A 318 22.48 -2.34 2.04
CA LEU A 318 21.42 -1.33 2.12
C LEU A 318 20.81 -1.19 3.53
N LEU A 319 21.16 -2.07 4.46
CA LEU A 319 20.63 -2.10 5.83
C LEU A 319 21.63 -1.54 6.86
N GLU A 320 21.12 -1.18 8.04
CA GLU A 320 21.89 -0.53 9.12
C GLU A 320 22.93 -1.46 9.77
N ALA A 321 22.73 -2.78 9.72
CA ALA A 321 23.62 -3.78 10.34
C ALA A 321 25.07 -3.73 9.83
N TYR A 322 25.35 -3.04 8.73
CA TYR A 322 26.66 -2.95 8.09
C TYR A 322 27.40 -1.62 8.33
N TYR A 323 26.83 -0.64 9.06
CA TYR A 323 27.49 0.65 9.28
C TYR A 323 27.64 0.95 10.78
N VAL A 324 28.77 0.50 11.35
CA VAL A 324 29.28 1.04 12.61
C VAL A 324 30.28 2.12 12.24
N ASP A 325 30.02 3.34 12.69
CA ASP A 325 30.96 4.46 12.63
C ASP A 325 32.40 4.01 12.97
N ALA A 326 33.33 4.26 12.05
CA ALA A 326 34.75 4.19 12.36
C ALA A 326 35.45 5.52 12.05
N PRO A 327 35.24 6.59 12.85
CA PRO A 327 36.32 7.51 13.12
C PRO A 327 37.25 6.77 14.09
N ASN A 328 38.19 5.99 13.55
CA ASN A 328 39.43 5.46 14.17
C ASN A 328 39.86 4.13 13.51
N ALA A 329 40.05 4.12 12.20
CA ALA A 329 40.86 3.07 11.55
C ALA A 329 42.33 3.50 11.60
N GLY A 330 42.89 3.45 12.80
CA GLY A 330 44.27 3.81 13.13
C GLY A 330 44.62 3.29 14.52
N GLY A 331 44.61 1.97 14.69
CA GLY A 331 44.98 1.30 15.94
C GLY A 331 44.91 -0.21 15.76
N GLU A 332 46.05 -0.88 15.95
CA GLU A 332 46.26 -2.32 15.81
C GLU A 332 45.54 -3.14 16.91
N ASP A 333 45.20 -4.38 16.56
CA ASP A 333 44.84 -5.55 17.39
C ASP A 333 43.61 -5.46 18.31
N GLY A 334 42.45 -5.87 17.76
CA GLY A 334 41.31 -6.39 18.54
C GLY A 334 41.36 -7.94 18.61
N PRO A 335 40.88 -8.57 19.70
CA PRO A 335 41.04 -10.01 19.91
C PRO A 335 40.16 -10.82 18.94
N THR A 336 40.70 -11.95 18.47
CA THR A 336 40.00 -12.87 17.55
C THR A 336 38.85 -13.60 18.25
N ALA A 337 37.85 -14.04 17.46
CA ALA A 337 36.65 -14.73 17.95
C ALA A 337 36.95 -16.02 18.76
N GLU A 338 38.11 -16.65 18.55
CA GLU A 338 38.59 -17.80 19.31
C GLU A 338 39.01 -17.43 20.75
N ALA A 339 39.53 -16.21 20.97
CA ALA A 339 39.86 -15.70 22.30
C ALA A 339 38.61 -15.39 23.15
N LEU A 340 37.44 -15.27 22.51
CA LEU A 340 36.14 -15.02 23.15
C LEU A 340 35.34 -16.31 23.41
N GLY A 341 35.89 -17.48 23.12
CA GLY A 341 35.29 -18.77 23.47
C GLY A 341 33.99 -19.12 22.72
N LEU A 342 33.75 -18.52 21.55
CA LEU A 342 32.55 -18.75 20.73
C LEU A 342 32.87 -19.69 19.56
N ALA A 343 33.07 -20.98 19.86
CA ALA A 343 33.05 -22.04 18.85
C ALA A 343 31.63 -22.63 18.79
N MET A 344 31.01 -22.64 17.61
CA MET A 344 29.74 -23.33 17.35
C MET A 344 30.02 -24.82 17.11
N PRO A 345 29.22 -25.76 17.65
CA PRO A 345 29.25 -27.15 17.21
C PRO A 345 28.48 -27.33 15.90
N ASP A 346 28.91 -28.37 15.17
CA ASP A 346 28.55 -28.71 13.80
C ASP A 346 27.07 -29.04 13.54
N ALA A 347 26.77 -28.97 12.23
CA ALA A 347 25.54 -29.28 11.52
C ALA A 347 24.75 -30.51 12.02
N ASP A 348 23.42 -30.34 12.11
CA ASP A 348 22.44 -31.14 11.37
C ASP A 348 21.03 -30.80 11.87
N GLY A 349 20.19 -30.25 10.99
CA GLY A 349 18.82 -29.87 11.32
C GLY A 349 18.06 -29.37 10.11
N ALA A 350 17.61 -30.31 9.27
CA ALA A 350 16.68 -30.02 8.18
C ALA A 350 15.43 -29.32 8.72
N LEU A 351 15.21 -28.07 8.32
CA LEU A 351 14.01 -27.32 8.65
C LEU A 351 12.85 -27.78 7.76
N ILE A 352 11.94 -28.53 8.37
CA ILE A 352 10.59 -28.76 7.86
C ILE A 352 9.89 -27.40 7.89
N VAL A 353 9.62 -26.83 6.71
CA VAL A 353 8.74 -25.67 6.57
C VAL A 353 7.31 -26.17 6.78
N LEU A 354 6.82 -26.07 8.02
CA LEU A 354 5.39 -26.14 8.27
C LEU A 354 4.78 -24.84 7.71
N GLU A 355 3.95 -24.97 6.68
CA GLU A 355 3.03 -23.92 6.25
C GLU A 355 2.13 -23.58 7.44
N ALA A 356 2.51 -22.56 8.20
CA ALA A 356 1.70 -22.03 9.27
C ALA A 356 0.53 -21.26 8.64
N GLU A 357 -0.70 -21.68 8.93
CA GLU A 357 -1.89 -20.88 8.70
C GLU A 357 -1.68 -19.47 9.31
N PRO A 358 -2.18 -18.41 8.66
CA PRO A 358 -2.06 -17.05 9.20
C PRO A 358 -2.63 -17.01 10.62
N PRO A 359 -1.98 -16.28 11.55
CA PRO A 359 -2.46 -16.22 12.93
C PRO A 359 -3.88 -15.67 12.97
N PRO A 360 -4.72 -16.10 13.93
CA PRO A 360 -6.08 -15.60 14.08
C PRO A 360 -6.06 -14.08 14.23
N VAL A 361 -6.95 -13.41 13.51
CA VAL A 361 -7.11 -11.95 13.53
C VAL A 361 -7.37 -11.51 14.97
N ASP A 362 -6.52 -10.63 15.54
CA ASP A 362 -6.74 -10.03 16.87
C ASP A 362 -7.88 -8.99 16.80
N ALA A 363 -9.11 -9.50 16.76
CA ALA A 363 -10.32 -8.70 16.65
C ALA A 363 -10.45 -7.69 17.82
N VAL A 364 -10.07 -8.10 19.03
CA VAL A 364 -10.11 -7.24 20.23
C VAL A 364 -9.14 -6.06 20.09
N GLY A 365 -7.90 -6.31 19.64
CA GLY A 365 -6.92 -5.26 19.36
C GLY A 365 -7.40 -4.29 18.29
N ILE A 366 -7.92 -4.80 17.17
CA ILE A 366 -8.44 -3.98 16.05
C ILE A 366 -9.61 -3.10 16.51
N LEU A 367 -10.59 -3.67 17.22
CA LEU A 367 -11.75 -2.93 17.73
C LEU A 367 -11.33 -1.84 18.71
N THR A 368 -10.42 -2.15 19.65
CA THR A 368 -9.95 -1.20 20.66
C THR A 368 -9.20 -0.04 20.01
N SER A 369 -8.28 -0.32 19.10
CA SER A 369 -7.51 0.71 18.39
C SER A 369 -8.41 1.55 17.48
N GLY A 370 -9.38 0.93 16.81
CA GLY A 370 -10.34 1.64 15.98
C GLY A 370 -11.20 2.62 16.78
N ILE A 371 -11.71 2.21 17.96
CA ILE A 371 -12.46 3.10 18.86
C ILE A 371 -11.63 4.32 19.25
N GLN A 372 -10.34 4.14 19.55
CA GLN A 372 -9.44 5.23 19.91
C GLN A 372 -9.23 6.20 18.74
N ASP A 373 -8.98 5.69 17.53
CA ASP A 373 -8.83 6.51 16.32
C ASP A 373 -10.08 7.35 16.03
N ILE A 374 -11.26 6.74 16.18
CA ILE A 374 -12.56 7.41 16.00
C ILE A 374 -12.74 8.51 17.04
N ALA A 375 -12.47 8.20 18.32
CA ALA A 375 -12.57 9.16 19.41
C ALA A 375 -11.65 10.37 19.17
N ASN A 376 -10.38 10.12 18.83
CA ASN A 376 -9.41 11.15 18.49
C ASN A 376 -9.87 11.99 17.28
N SER A 377 -10.46 11.36 16.27
CA SER A 377 -10.97 12.07 15.09
C SER A 377 -12.19 12.96 15.37
N MET A 378 -12.93 12.72 16.45
CA MET A 378 -14.09 13.54 16.83
C MET A 378 -13.75 14.72 17.75
N VAL A 379 -12.50 14.81 18.24
CA VAL A 379 -12.05 15.94 19.07
C VAL A 379 -11.81 17.20 18.22
N ASP A 380 -11.34 17.03 16.98
CA ASP A 380 -11.11 18.12 16.01
C ASP A 380 -12.34 18.36 15.11
N SER A 381 -12.30 19.36 14.23
CA SER A 381 -13.34 19.53 13.20
C SER A 381 -13.37 18.32 12.26
N PHE A 382 -14.48 17.58 12.25
CA PHE A 382 -14.61 16.35 11.47
C PHE A 382 -15.81 16.36 10.52
N LYS A 383 -15.72 15.54 9.46
CA LYS A 383 -16.87 15.21 8.61
C LYS A 383 -17.49 13.91 9.08
N LEU A 384 -18.81 13.91 9.23
CA LEU A 384 -19.57 12.74 9.70
C LEU A 384 -19.31 11.49 8.85
N ASN A 385 -19.25 11.63 7.52
CA ASN A 385 -19.00 10.51 6.62
C ASN A 385 -17.65 9.83 6.88
N ASP A 386 -16.60 10.59 7.18
CA ASP A 386 -15.25 10.05 7.40
C ASP A 386 -15.22 9.20 8.69
N VAL A 387 -15.86 9.69 9.76
CA VAL A 387 -16.01 8.96 11.02
C VAL A 387 -16.81 7.67 10.84
N LEU A 388 -17.91 7.74 10.09
CA LEU A 388 -18.72 6.55 9.78
C LEU A 388 -17.92 5.54 8.96
N GLN A 389 -17.10 5.98 8.03
CA GLN A 389 -16.26 5.09 7.24
C GLN A 389 -15.21 4.39 8.11
N MET A 390 -14.57 5.11 9.04
CA MET A 390 -13.65 4.52 10.03
C MET A 390 -14.34 3.44 10.86
N ILE A 391 -15.57 3.68 11.32
CA ILE A 391 -16.35 2.70 12.10
C ILE A 391 -16.60 1.43 11.29
N LEU A 392 -17.09 1.56 10.06
CA LEU A 392 -17.40 0.41 9.21
C LEU A 392 -16.14 -0.37 8.85
N GLU A 393 -15.04 0.33 8.61
CA GLU A 393 -13.75 -0.28 8.31
C GLU A 393 -13.20 -1.09 9.50
N THR A 394 -13.34 -0.56 10.72
CA THR A 394 -12.97 -1.28 11.94
C THR A 394 -13.82 -2.54 12.11
N VAL A 395 -15.15 -2.45 11.89
CA VAL A 395 -16.05 -3.62 11.97
C VAL A 395 -15.70 -4.66 10.89
N TYR A 396 -15.48 -4.21 9.65
CA TYR A 396 -15.18 -5.07 8.51
C TYR A 396 -13.92 -5.91 8.75
N ARG A 397 -12.84 -5.29 9.23
CA ARG A 397 -11.58 -6.00 9.48
C ARG A 397 -11.57 -6.82 10.76
N ALA A 398 -12.15 -6.30 11.84
CA ALA A 398 -12.16 -7.02 13.11
C ALA A 398 -12.94 -8.34 13.02
N LEU A 399 -14.06 -8.33 12.29
CA LEU A 399 -14.91 -9.50 12.16
C LEU A 399 -14.59 -10.34 10.91
N ASP A 400 -13.65 -9.92 10.06
CA ASP A 400 -13.35 -10.55 8.77
C ASP A 400 -14.64 -10.71 7.92
N CYS A 401 -15.40 -9.62 7.82
CA CYS A 401 -16.68 -9.62 7.16
C CYS A 401 -16.52 -9.76 5.65
N ARG A 402 -17.46 -10.46 5.01
CA ARG A 402 -17.61 -10.40 3.56
C ARG A 402 -18.11 -9.02 3.13
N ARG A 403 -19.09 -8.45 3.86
CA ARG A 403 -19.68 -7.12 3.60
C ARG A 403 -20.07 -6.43 4.89
N VAL A 404 -20.01 -5.10 4.88
CA VAL A 404 -20.57 -4.24 5.94
C VAL A 404 -21.34 -3.09 5.31
N ILE A 405 -22.59 -2.88 5.71
CA ILE A 405 -23.47 -1.84 5.15
C ILE A 405 -24.01 -0.96 6.26
N PHE A 406 -23.98 0.34 6.00
CA PHE A 406 -24.49 1.35 6.90
C PHE A 406 -25.74 2.00 6.33
N CYS A 407 -26.83 1.92 7.09
CA CYS A 407 -28.12 2.50 6.71
C CYS A 407 -28.42 3.73 7.56
N LEU A 408 -28.96 4.77 6.93
CA LEU A 408 -29.43 5.98 7.60
C LEU A 408 -30.90 6.23 7.36
N ARG A 409 -31.55 6.79 8.39
CA ARG A 409 -32.93 7.21 8.31
C ARG A 409 -33.09 8.34 7.29
N ASP A 410 -33.94 8.10 6.31
CA ASP A 410 -34.47 9.13 5.44
C ASP A 410 -35.67 9.82 6.12
N ALA A 411 -35.57 11.14 6.27
CA ALA A 411 -36.60 11.94 6.93
C ALA A 411 -37.91 11.99 6.15
N ARG A 412 -37.88 11.82 4.82
CA ARG A 412 -39.07 11.91 3.95
C ARG A 412 -39.87 10.63 3.94
N SER A 413 -39.20 9.49 3.77
CA SER A 413 -39.85 8.18 3.65
C SER A 413 -40.06 7.46 4.98
N ALA A 414 -39.43 7.93 6.07
CA ALA A 414 -39.40 7.22 7.36
C ALA A 414 -38.89 5.77 7.24
N GLN A 415 -37.92 5.55 6.34
CA GLN A 415 -37.23 4.28 6.14
C GLN A 415 -35.73 4.46 6.38
N LEU A 416 -35.03 3.39 6.75
CA LEU A 416 -33.57 3.35 6.69
C LEU A 416 -33.15 2.97 5.27
N VAL A 417 -32.21 3.72 4.72
CA VAL A 417 -31.65 3.49 3.38
C VAL A 417 -30.14 3.28 3.50
N GLY A 418 -29.60 2.27 2.84
CA GLY A 418 -28.16 2.04 2.76
C GLY A 418 -27.43 3.22 2.10
N ARG A 419 -26.41 3.75 2.78
CA ARG A 419 -25.64 4.93 2.34
C ARG A 419 -24.18 4.62 2.05
N ILE A 420 -23.57 3.75 2.86
CA ILE A 420 -22.16 3.33 2.74
C ILE A 420 -22.15 1.80 2.73
N GLY A 421 -21.37 1.19 1.85
CA GLY A 421 -21.22 -0.26 1.79
C GLY A 421 -19.77 -0.65 1.51
N LEU A 422 -19.17 -1.40 2.42
CA LEU A 422 -17.81 -1.94 2.32
C LEU A 422 -17.85 -3.44 1.99
N GLY A 423 -16.78 -3.94 1.36
CA GLY A 423 -16.61 -5.36 1.04
C GLY A 423 -17.21 -5.78 -0.31
N GLU A 424 -17.26 -7.09 -0.54
CA GLU A 424 -17.58 -7.69 -1.84
C GLU A 424 -18.96 -7.24 -2.36
N GLY A 425 -19.03 -6.33 -3.33
CA GLY A 425 -20.29 -5.84 -3.89
C GLY A 425 -21.12 -4.94 -2.95
N GLY A 426 -20.56 -4.49 -1.82
CA GLY A 426 -21.25 -3.65 -0.83
C GLY A 426 -21.80 -2.34 -1.43
N GLU A 427 -21.01 -1.68 -2.28
CA GLU A 427 -21.39 -0.42 -2.94
C GLU A 427 -22.60 -0.58 -3.88
N ALA A 428 -22.71 -1.72 -4.59
CA ALA A 428 -23.85 -2.01 -5.45
C ALA A 428 -25.09 -2.43 -4.62
N LEU A 429 -24.88 -3.12 -3.51
CA LEU A 429 -25.95 -3.64 -2.66
C LEU A 429 -26.58 -2.59 -1.75
N LYS A 430 -25.86 -1.53 -1.36
CA LYS A 430 -26.37 -0.52 -0.41
C LYS A 430 -27.71 0.09 -0.81
N GLY A 431 -27.95 0.30 -2.12
CA GLY A 431 -29.20 0.87 -2.63
C GLY A 431 -30.43 -0.03 -2.45
N MET A 432 -30.21 -1.32 -2.19
CA MET A 432 -31.26 -2.31 -1.95
C MET A 432 -31.69 -2.36 -0.48
N PHE A 433 -30.83 -1.90 0.44
CA PHE A 433 -31.14 -1.87 1.87
C PHE A 433 -32.18 -0.78 2.14
N LYS A 434 -33.44 -1.21 2.21
CA LYS A 434 -34.60 -0.38 2.53
C LYS A 434 -35.38 -1.03 3.67
N VAL A 435 -35.27 -0.44 4.87
CA VAL A 435 -35.89 -0.96 6.09
C VAL A 435 -36.98 0.01 6.55
N PRO A 436 -38.26 -0.32 6.43
CA PRO A 436 -39.35 0.57 6.86
C PRO A 436 -39.42 0.66 8.40
N LEU A 437 -39.45 1.89 8.94
CA LEU A 437 -39.59 2.09 10.40
C LEU A 437 -41.05 2.20 10.85
N LYS A 438 -41.97 2.40 9.91
CA LYS A 438 -43.42 2.37 10.13
C LYS A 438 -44.01 1.27 9.26
N VAL A 439 -44.65 0.31 9.90
CA VAL A 439 -45.37 -0.79 9.23
C VAL A 439 -46.86 -0.49 9.30
N ALA A 440 -47.59 -0.71 8.21
CA ALA A 440 -49.04 -0.54 8.18
C ALA A 440 -49.72 -1.50 9.17
N GLU A 441 -50.81 -1.07 9.80
CA GLU A 441 -51.57 -1.90 10.74
C GLU A 441 -52.00 -3.22 10.07
N GLY A 442 -51.55 -4.36 10.62
CA GLY A 442 -51.88 -5.70 10.13
C GLY A 442 -50.87 -6.34 9.16
N ALA A 443 -49.83 -5.63 8.71
CA ALA A 443 -48.78 -6.22 7.87
C ALA A 443 -47.71 -6.96 8.72
N PRO A 444 -47.17 -8.10 8.23
CA PRO A 444 -46.09 -8.80 8.92
C PRO A 444 -44.83 -7.93 8.99
N VAL A 445 -44.33 -7.71 10.20
CA VAL A 445 -43.09 -6.96 10.44
C VAL A 445 -41.90 -7.86 10.10
N ASP A 446 -41.08 -7.45 9.15
CA ASP A 446 -39.85 -8.15 8.81
C ASP A 446 -38.79 -8.04 9.93
N LEU A 447 -37.81 -8.95 9.91
CA LEU A 447 -36.78 -9.04 10.93
C LEU A 447 -35.97 -7.74 11.08
N PHE A 448 -35.63 -7.08 9.98
CA PHE A 448 -34.82 -5.85 10.01
C PHE A 448 -35.59 -4.71 10.66
N SER A 449 -36.86 -4.55 10.31
CA SER A 449 -37.77 -3.57 10.89
C SER A 449 -37.99 -3.83 12.38
N ALA A 450 -38.22 -5.09 12.76
CA ALA A 450 -38.40 -5.49 14.16
C ALA A 450 -37.16 -5.20 15.02
N VAL A 451 -35.97 -5.49 14.51
CA VAL A 451 -34.69 -5.21 15.19
C VAL A 451 -34.46 -3.72 15.36
N CYS A 452 -34.73 -2.91 14.33
CA CYS A 452 -34.56 -1.47 14.37
C CYS A 452 -35.51 -0.79 15.37
N VAL A 453 -36.79 -1.20 15.38
CA VAL A 453 -37.80 -0.63 16.28
C VAL A 453 -37.54 -1.01 17.75
N LYS A 454 -37.12 -2.26 18.00
CA LYS A 454 -36.80 -2.73 19.36
C LYS A 454 -35.43 -2.24 19.86
N GLY A 455 -34.52 -1.88 18.96
CA GLY A 455 -33.18 -1.40 19.31
C GLY A 455 -32.28 -2.49 19.91
N VAL A 456 -32.46 -3.76 19.51
CA VAL A 456 -31.72 -4.91 20.06
C VAL A 456 -30.67 -5.39 19.08
N ASP A 457 -29.40 -5.42 19.50
CA ASP A 457 -28.31 -6.03 18.71
C ASP A 457 -28.61 -7.50 18.44
N THR A 458 -28.62 -7.91 17.17
CA THR A 458 -29.07 -9.25 16.77
C THR A 458 -28.04 -9.92 15.88
N LEU A 459 -27.53 -11.07 16.31
CA LEU A 459 -26.68 -11.97 15.52
C LEU A 459 -27.53 -13.13 15.00
N ILE A 460 -27.49 -13.36 13.69
CA ILE A 460 -28.12 -14.51 13.02
C ILE A 460 -27.01 -15.46 12.60
N ALA A 461 -26.86 -16.57 13.33
CA ALA A 461 -25.86 -17.60 13.02
C ALA A 461 -26.20 -18.37 11.74
N ASP A 462 -27.48 -18.59 11.46
CA ASP A 462 -27.95 -19.25 10.23
C ASP A 462 -29.29 -18.66 9.77
N ALA A 463 -29.28 -18.03 8.59
CA ALA A 463 -30.41 -17.41 7.94
C ALA A 463 -31.33 -18.41 7.21
N SER A 464 -30.87 -19.63 6.98
CA SER A 464 -31.63 -20.70 6.31
C SER A 464 -32.70 -21.31 7.22
N VAL A 465 -32.59 -21.10 8.53
CA VAL A 465 -33.55 -21.58 9.53
C VAL A 465 -34.96 -21.05 9.20
N PRO A 466 -35.99 -21.91 9.08
CA PRO A 466 -37.34 -21.50 8.64
C PRO A 466 -37.97 -20.35 9.45
N ALA A 467 -37.68 -20.29 10.75
CA ALA A 467 -38.15 -19.23 11.65
C ALA A 467 -37.55 -17.84 11.32
N VAL A 468 -36.32 -17.83 10.78
CA VAL A 468 -35.63 -16.61 10.33
C VAL A 468 -36.00 -16.32 8.88
N ALA A 469 -35.87 -17.31 7.99
CA ALA A 469 -36.11 -17.19 6.55
C ALA A 469 -37.50 -16.62 6.22
N SER A 470 -38.54 -17.04 6.93
CA SER A 470 -39.92 -16.55 6.76
C SER A 470 -40.13 -15.08 7.15
N ARG A 471 -39.19 -14.47 7.87
CA ARG A 471 -39.23 -13.08 8.34
C ARG A 471 -38.22 -12.17 7.63
N LEU A 472 -37.44 -12.71 6.70
CA LEU A 472 -36.48 -11.91 5.94
C LEU A 472 -37.19 -11.10 4.85
N PRO A 473 -36.75 -9.86 4.58
CA PRO A 473 -37.27 -9.08 3.46
C PRO A 473 -37.00 -9.76 2.10
N PRO A 474 -37.88 -9.62 1.09
CA PRO A 474 -37.68 -10.22 -0.23
C PRO A 474 -36.35 -9.83 -0.90
N TRP A 475 -35.97 -8.56 -0.78
CA TRP A 475 -34.70 -8.05 -1.33
C TRP A 475 -33.47 -8.74 -0.71
N PHE A 476 -33.58 -9.25 0.52
CA PHE A 476 -32.51 -9.97 1.19
C PHE A 476 -32.34 -11.37 0.59
N GLY A 477 -33.44 -12.12 0.45
CA GLY A 477 -33.44 -13.47 -0.10
C GLY A 477 -33.09 -13.56 -1.59
N GLU A 478 -33.35 -12.50 -2.36
CA GLU A 478 -33.09 -12.49 -3.81
C GLU A 478 -31.68 -12.03 -4.19
N ARG A 479 -31.07 -11.13 -3.40
CA ARG A 479 -29.85 -10.42 -3.82
C ARG A 479 -28.73 -10.44 -2.79
N VAL A 480 -29.05 -10.37 -1.49
CA VAL A 480 -28.03 -10.34 -0.43
C VAL A 480 -27.56 -11.75 -0.08
N GLN A 481 -28.51 -12.66 0.17
CA GLN A 481 -28.30 -14.10 0.36
C GLN A 481 -27.17 -14.44 1.33
N ALA A 482 -27.04 -13.67 2.40
CA ALA A 482 -26.05 -13.92 3.42
C ALA A 482 -26.53 -15.03 4.38
N PRO A 483 -25.77 -16.13 4.55
CA PRO A 483 -26.13 -17.22 5.44
C PRO A 483 -25.98 -16.87 6.92
N THR A 484 -25.12 -15.93 7.28
CA THR A 484 -24.99 -15.40 8.65
C THR A 484 -24.76 -13.89 8.61
N PHE A 485 -25.33 -13.16 9.56
CA PHE A 485 -25.20 -11.71 9.62
C PHE A 485 -25.50 -11.12 11.00
N LEU A 486 -24.99 -9.92 11.23
CA LEU A 486 -25.14 -9.11 12.44
C LEU A 486 -25.89 -7.80 12.11
N LEU A 487 -26.80 -7.44 13.00
CA LEU A 487 -27.58 -6.20 12.96
C LEU A 487 -27.32 -5.38 14.23
N LEU A 488 -26.81 -4.16 14.08
CA LEU A 488 -26.57 -3.22 15.18
C LEU A 488 -27.42 -1.96 14.96
N PRO A 489 -28.65 -1.92 15.50
CA PRO A 489 -29.54 -0.76 15.34
C PRO A 489 -29.04 0.42 16.18
N MET A 490 -29.17 1.64 15.64
CA MET A 490 -28.75 2.86 16.31
C MET A 490 -29.96 3.75 16.59
N SER A 491 -30.15 4.10 17.86
CA SER A 491 -31.21 4.99 18.31
C SER A 491 -30.68 6.11 19.18
N MET A 492 -31.39 7.24 19.17
CA MET A 492 -31.13 8.35 20.09
C MET A 492 -32.43 8.83 20.72
N LYS A 493 -32.36 9.28 21.97
CA LYS A 493 -33.47 9.98 22.61
C LYS A 493 -33.55 11.41 22.11
N ARG A 494 -34.69 11.80 21.55
CA ARG A 494 -35.01 13.19 21.17
C ARG A 494 -36.38 13.53 21.75
N GLN A 495 -36.45 14.57 22.59
CA GLN A 495 -37.69 14.99 23.27
C GLN A 495 -38.42 13.84 24.02
N GLY A 496 -37.68 12.93 24.64
CA GLY A 496 -38.24 11.81 25.42
C GLY A 496 -38.72 10.62 24.60
N GLN A 497 -38.64 10.65 23.27
CA GLN A 497 -38.94 9.51 22.39
C GLN A 497 -37.66 8.89 21.81
N ASP A 498 -37.64 7.56 21.70
CA ASP A 498 -36.56 6.84 21.04
C ASP A 498 -36.70 6.95 19.52
N MET A 499 -35.73 7.63 18.91
CA MET A 499 -35.67 7.87 17.47
C MET A 499 -34.57 7.00 16.85
N VAL A 500 -34.95 6.06 15.99
CA VAL A 500 -33.99 5.27 15.20
C VAL A 500 -33.28 6.20 14.22
N LEU A 501 -31.95 6.18 14.24
CA LEU A 501 -31.04 6.95 13.39
C LEU A 501 -30.56 6.15 12.19
N GLY A 502 -30.26 4.87 12.41
CA GLY A 502 -29.61 4.04 11.41
C GLY A 502 -29.42 2.60 11.87
N LEU A 503 -28.74 1.83 11.04
CA LEU A 503 -28.45 0.42 11.25
C LEU A 503 -27.08 0.10 10.64
N ILE A 504 -26.25 -0.62 11.40
CA ILE A 504 -25.04 -1.26 10.87
C ILE A 504 -25.36 -2.73 10.60
N TYR A 505 -25.10 -3.18 9.38
CA TYR A 505 -25.22 -4.55 8.91
C TYR A 505 -23.83 -5.11 8.62
N ALA A 506 -23.56 -6.36 9.01
CA ALA A 506 -22.31 -7.05 8.70
C ALA A 506 -22.58 -8.53 8.41
N ASP A 507 -21.92 -9.14 7.42
CA ASP A 507 -22.17 -10.54 7.02
C ASP A 507 -20.91 -11.37 6.73
N LYS A 508 -21.09 -12.70 6.68
CA LYS A 508 -20.10 -13.66 6.15
C LYS A 508 -20.74 -14.64 5.19
N GLY A 509 -19.91 -15.23 4.33
CA GLY A 509 -20.32 -16.14 3.26
C GLY A 509 -20.61 -17.59 3.69
N GLN A 510 -20.34 -17.96 4.95
CA GLN A 510 -20.57 -19.31 5.49
C GLN A 510 -21.46 -19.23 6.73
N ALA A 511 -22.46 -20.10 6.84
CA ALA A 511 -23.29 -20.20 8.06
C ALA A 511 -22.40 -20.49 9.27
N GLU A 512 -22.78 -19.98 10.44
CA GLU A 512 -22.08 -20.14 11.73
C GLU A 512 -20.63 -19.62 11.80
N SER A 513 -20.11 -19.02 10.72
CA SER A 513 -18.74 -18.48 10.67
C SER A 513 -18.55 -17.14 11.38
N LEU A 514 -19.65 -16.47 11.74
CA LEU A 514 -19.63 -15.18 12.45
C LEU A 514 -19.75 -15.42 13.97
N LEU A 515 -18.67 -15.94 14.55
CA LEU A 515 -18.56 -16.18 15.99
C LEU A 515 -18.07 -14.90 16.68
N ILE A 516 -18.87 -14.35 17.58
CA ILE A 516 -18.57 -13.10 18.30
C ILE A 516 -18.56 -13.40 19.81
N THR A 517 -17.44 -13.14 20.45
CA THR A 517 -17.28 -13.23 21.91
C THR A 517 -18.01 -12.08 22.62
N GLU A 518 -18.33 -12.23 23.90
CA GLU A 518 -18.96 -11.14 24.68
C GLU A 518 -18.10 -9.87 24.70
N LYS A 519 -16.77 -10.03 24.72
CA LYS A 519 -15.82 -8.91 24.73
C LYS A 519 -15.87 -8.15 23.40
N GLU A 520 -15.86 -8.84 22.26
CA GLU A 520 -16.01 -8.22 20.94
C GLU A 520 -17.37 -7.55 20.79
N LEU A 521 -18.46 -8.18 21.25
CA LEU A 521 -19.79 -7.58 21.21
C LEU A 521 -19.87 -6.28 22.03
N SER A 522 -19.21 -6.22 23.18
CA SER A 522 -19.10 -5.01 24.00
C SER A 522 -18.35 -3.88 23.27
N LEU A 523 -17.26 -4.21 22.57
CA LEU A 523 -16.49 -3.25 21.78
C LEU A 523 -17.27 -2.79 20.53
N LEU A 524 -18.00 -3.68 19.84
CA LEU A 524 -18.91 -3.34 18.74
C LEU A 524 -20.03 -2.40 19.20
N ARG A 525 -20.60 -2.63 20.38
CA ARG A 525 -21.57 -1.71 21.00
C ARG A 525 -20.94 -0.34 21.27
N THR A 526 -19.68 -0.31 21.67
CA THR A 526 -18.93 0.93 21.89
C THR A 526 -18.73 1.69 20.58
N LEU A 527 -18.29 1.02 19.50
CA LEU A 527 -18.19 1.61 18.14
C LEU A 527 -19.53 2.16 17.65
N ARG A 528 -20.61 1.38 17.79
CA ARG A 528 -21.97 1.81 17.46
C ARG A 528 -22.36 3.06 18.25
N ASN A 529 -22.01 3.15 19.53
CA ASN A 529 -22.29 4.32 20.35
C ASN A 529 -21.47 5.54 19.91
N GLN A 530 -20.22 5.35 19.44
CA GLN A 530 -19.43 6.43 18.83
C GLN A 530 -20.10 6.99 17.57
N ALA A 531 -20.69 6.14 16.72
CA ALA A 531 -21.49 6.60 15.59
C ALA A 531 -22.64 7.51 16.05
N VAL A 532 -23.39 7.09 17.06
CA VAL A 532 -24.50 7.88 17.64
C VAL A 532 -24.00 9.21 18.21
N MET A 533 -22.83 9.25 18.85
CA MET A 533 -22.21 10.48 19.35
C MET A 533 -21.82 11.43 18.21
N ALA A 534 -21.22 10.92 17.13
CA ALA A 534 -20.87 11.71 15.96
C ALA A 534 -22.11 12.42 15.36
N PHE A 535 -23.25 11.73 15.27
CA PHE A 535 -24.53 12.34 14.87
C PHE A 535 -24.99 13.45 15.81
N LYS A 536 -24.85 13.27 17.12
CA LYS A 536 -25.28 14.29 18.11
C LYS A 536 -24.47 15.57 17.99
N GLN A 537 -23.16 15.46 17.78
CA GLN A 537 -22.27 16.62 17.66
C GLN A 537 -22.51 17.39 16.35
N THR A 538 -22.82 16.70 15.25
CA THR A 538 -23.14 17.36 13.97
C THR A 538 -24.57 17.89 13.88
N ALA A 539 -25.53 17.30 14.61
CA ALA A 539 -26.91 17.79 14.65
C ALA A 539 -27.16 18.88 15.70
N GLY A 540 -26.19 19.14 16.58
CA GLY A 540 -26.23 20.16 17.63
C GLY A 540 -25.44 21.44 17.33
N GLY A 541 -24.88 21.56 16.12
CA GLY A 541 -24.17 22.74 15.61
C GLY A 541 -25.04 23.64 14.76
#